data_AF-A0A955Y506-F1
#
_entry.id   AF-A0A955Y506-F1
#
_cell.length_a   1.000
_cell.length_b   1.000
_cell.length_c   1.000
_cell.angle_alpha   90.00
_cell.angle_beta   90.00
_cell.angle_gamma   90.00
#
_symmetry.space_group_name_H-M   'P 1'
#
loop_
_entity.id
_entity.type
_entity.pdbx_description
1 polymer ?
#
loop_
_entity_poly.entity_id
_entity_poly.type
_entity_poly.pdbx_seq_one_letter_code
_entity_poly.pdbx_strand_id
1 'polypeptide(L)'
;MRVPEALLPLLDGGVIHDVIRPLMSGKEADVFLVEVEGDVMVAKTYKEADNRSFKHRADYTEGRRVKNSRSQRAMAKRSRFGKEEIEAAWRSAEVDVIYRLSSAGVRVPQPYAFVDGVLVMELIRGWDGGPAPRLVDARLTEQEAWDLFHMLLQEA
;
A
#
# COMPACT_ATOMS: atom_id res chain seq x y z
N MET A 1 13.29 -0.05 19.63
CA MET A 1 13.50 0.48 18.26
C MET A 1 12.93 1.89 18.21
N ARG A 2 13.49 2.82 17.41
CA ARG A 2 12.86 4.14 17.23
C ARG A 2 11.67 3.99 16.28
N VAL A 3 10.49 4.38 16.73
CA VAL A 3 9.28 4.36 15.89
C VAL A 3 9.46 5.34 14.71
N PRO A 4 9.15 4.93 13.47
CA PRO A 4 9.13 5.84 12.32
C PRO A 4 8.16 7.01 12.53
N GLU A 5 8.57 8.23 12.18
CA GLU A 5 7.73 9.44 12.37
C GLU A 5 6.36 9.33 11.71
N ALA A 6 6.28 8.66 10.55
CA ALA A 6 5.03 8.42 9.82
C ALA A 6 4.01 7.56 10.60
N LEU A 7 4.44 6.77 11.58
CA LEU A 7 3.56 5.90 12.40
C LEU A 7 3.14 6.54 13.72
N LEU A 8 3.77 7.66 14.12
CA LEU A 8 3.43 8.35 15.38
C LEU A 8 1.95 8.76 15.46
N PRO A 9 1.33 9.34 14.42
CA PRO A 9 -0.09 9.71 14.50
C PRO A 9 -1.03 8.52 14.76
N LEU A 10 -0.67 7.33 14.25
CA LEU A 10 -1.46 6.13 14.45
C LEU A 10 -1.32 5.56 15.87
N LEU A 11 -0.14 5.68 16.47
CA LEU A 11 0.08 5.32 17.88
C LEU A 11 -0.64 6.29 18.82
N ASP A 12 -0.43 7.59 18.60
CA ASP A 12 -1.04 8.65 19.43
C ASP A 12 -2.57 8.61 19.33
N GLY A 13 -3.10 8.25 18.15
CA GLY A 13 -4.52 8.08 17.90
C GLY A 13 -5.09 6.72 18.32
N GLY A 14 -4.28 5.78 18.79
CA GLY A 14 -4.71 4.44 19.22
C GLY A 14 -5.17 3.51 18.09
N VAL A 15 -4.86 3.84 16.83
CA VAL A 15 -5.15 3.00 15.65
C VAL A 15 -4.26 1.75 15.65
N ILE A 16 -2.99 1.94 16.03
CA ILE A 16 -2.04 0.86 16.28
C ILE A 16 -1.54 0.99 17.73
N HIS A 17 -1.19 -0.14 18.35
CA HIS A 17 -0.80 -0.22 19.75
C HIS A 17 0.72 -0.31 19.92
N ASP A 18 1.40 -0.96 18.96
CA ASP A 18 2.86 -1.04 18.94
C ASP A 18 3.40 -1.17 17.50
N VAL A 19 4.67 -0.79 17.32
CA VAL A 19 5.43 -1.04 16.09
C VAL A 19 6.46 -2.11 16.37
N ILE A 20 6.14 -3.34 15.96
CA ILE A 20 6.92 -4.54 16.28
C ILE A 20 8.29 -4.50 15.60
N ARG A 21 8.31 -4.37 14.27
CA ARG A 21 9.56 -4.28 13.47
C ARG A 21 9.30 -3.86 12.02
N PRO A 22 10.32 -3.37 11.28
CA PRO A 22 10.25 -3.26 9.83
C PRO A 22 10.09 -4.65 9.21
N LEU A 23 9.26 -4.73 8.18
CA LEU A 23 9.03 -5.94 7.38
C LEU A 23 9.80 -5.87 6.06
N MET A 24 9.60 -4.79 5.29
CA MET A 24 10.20 -4.62 3.98
C MET A 24 10.36 -3.13 3.67
N SER A 25 11.44 -2.77 2.98
CA SER A 25 11.58 -1.46 2.35
C SER A 25 11.49 -1.63 0.85
N GLY A 26 10.60 -0.86 0.22
CA GLY A 26 10.45 -0.79 -1.22
C GLY A 26 10.85 0.57 -1.78
N LYS A 27 10.73 0.69 -3.10
CA LYS A 27 10.98 1.94 -3.82
C LYS A 27 9.97 3.04 -3.49
N GLU A 28 8.72 2.64 -3.24
CA GLU A 28 7.58 3.56 -3.12
C GLU A 28 6.99 3.60 -1.70
N ALA A 29 7.29 2.59 -0.88
CA ALA A 29 6.77 2.49 0.47
C ALA A 29 7.72 1.68 1.36
N ASP A 30 7.64 1.93 2.64
CA ASP A 30 8.16 1.08 3.70
C ASP A 30 6.99 0.36 4.37
N VAL A 31 7.26 -0.85 4.84
CA VAL A 31 6.25 -1.76 5.38
C VAL A 31 6.72 -2.23 6.75
N PHE A 32 5.85 -2.10 7.75
CA PHE A 32 6.13 -2.44 9.14
C PHE A 32 5.12 -3.46 9.65
N LEU A 33 5.56 -4.33 10.55
CA LEU A 33 4.65 -5.11 11.39
C LEU A 33 4.23 -4.25 12.58
N VAL A 34 2.93 -4.20 12.83
CA VAL A 34 2.31 -3.41 13.90
C VAL A 34 1.32 -4.28 14.67
N GLU A 35 1.06 -3.92 15.92
CA GLU A 35 -0.01 -4.52 16.72
C GLU A 35 -1.28 -3.66 16.65
N VAL A 36 -2.42 -4.31 16.45
CA VAL A 36 -3.75 -3.69 16.41
C VAL A 36 -4.69 -4.60 17.20
N GLU A 37 -5.18 -4.12 18.34
CA GLU A 37 -6.14 -4.86 19.18
C GLU A 37 -5.67 -6.29 19.56
N GLY A 38 -4.36 -6.49 19.72
CA GLY A 38 -3.75 -7.79 20.02
C GLY A 38 -3.42 -8.66 18.79
N ASP A 39 -3.82 -8.24 17.59
CA ASP A 39 -3.47 -8.89 16.33
C ASP A 39 -2.27 -8.22 15.65
N VAL A 40 -1.46 -9.03 14.96
CA VAL A 40 -0.33 -8.50 14.17
C VAL A 40 -0.80 -8.20 12.75
N MET A 41 -0.66 -6.93 12.35
CA MET A 41 -1.02 -6.39 11.05
C MET A 41 0.18 -5.75 10.35
N VAL A 42 -0.06 -5.22 9.15
CA VAL A 42 0.92 -4.52 8.33
C VAL A 42 0.56 -3.04 8.22
N ALA A 43 1.51 -2.15 8.52
CA ALA A 43 1.42 -0.72 8.21
C ALA A 43 2.31 -0.38 7.01
N LYS A 44 1.72 0.13 5.94
CA LYS A 44 2.40 0.59 4.71
C LYS A 44 2.46 2.11 4.70
N THR A 45 3.67 2.64 4.78
CA THR A 45 3.96 4.09 4.74
C THR A 45 4.53 4.47 3.38
N TYR A 46 3.94 5.45 2.68
CA TYR A 46 4.39 5.85 1.36
C TYR A 46 5.55 6.85 1.39
N LYS A 47 6.56 6.65 0.54
CA LYS A 47 7.67 7.60 0.36
C LYS A 47 7.22 8.79 -0.48
N GLU A 48 7.63 10.00 -0.09
CA GLU A 48 7.39 11.23 -0.86
C GLU A 48 8.02 11.15 -2.25
N ALA A 49 7.42 11.83 -3.25
CA ALA A 49 7.85 11.69 -4.64
C ALA A 49 9.30 12.10 -4.90
N ASP A 50 9.86 13.01 -4.11
CA ASP A 50 11.26 13.43 -4.22
C ASP A 50 12.24 12.39 -3.65
N ASN A 51 11.76 11.44 -2.83
CA ASN A 51 12.52 10.31 -2.29
C ASN A 51 12.25 8.97 -3.02
N ARG A 52 11.45 8.98 -4.10
CA ARG A 52 11.24 7.80 -4.95
C ARG A 52 12.33 7.73 -6.02
N SER A 53 13.02 6.60 -6.15
CA SER A 53 14.07 6.41 -7.17
C SER A 53 13.53 6.20 -8.61
N PHE A 54 12.35 6.75 -8.97
CA PHE A 54 11.70 6.56 -10.26
C PHE A 54 12.01 7.71 -11.24
N LYS A 55 12.80 7.42 -12.30
CA LYS A 55 13.24 8.38 -13.32
C LYS A 55 12.25 8.64 -14.47
N HIS A 56 11.09 7.99 -14.53
CA HIS A 56 10.13 8.14 -15.65
C HIS A 56 8.69 8.37 -15.16
N ARG A 57 8.26 9.65 -15.17
CA ARG A 57 6.95 10.12 -14.68
C ARG A 57 5.89 10.30 -15.78
N ALA A 58 6.27 10.36 -17.05
CA ALA A 58 5.39 10.85 -18.11
C ALA A 58 4.24 9.87 -18.46
N ASP A 59 4.54 8.57 -18.52
CA ASP A 59 3.65 7.59 -19.16
C ASP A 59 2.41 7.22 -18.32
N TYR A 60 2.39 7.54 -17.02
CA TYR A 60 1.27 7.21 -16.12
C TYR A 60 0.17 8.28 -16.05
N THR A 61 0.43 9.48 -16.58
CA THR A 61 -0.46 10.64 -16.41
C THR A 61 -1.46 10.82 -17.55
N GLU A 62 -1.23 10.22 -18.72
CA GLU A 62 -1.99 10.51 -19.94
C GLU A 62 -3.43 9.96 -19.94
N GLY A 63 -3.77 9.02 -19.05
CA GLY A 63 -5.10 8.38 -19.02
C GLY A 63 -6.13 8.96 -18.04
N ARG A 64 -5.76 9.89 -17.15
CA ARG A 64 -6.57 10.17 -15.94
C ARG A 64 -7.15 11.59 -15.94
N ARG A 65 -8.36 11.75 -16.50
CA ARG A 65 -9.17 12.98 -16.37
C ARG A 65 -9.89 13.03 -15.03
N VAL A 66 -9.50 13.96 -14.16
CA VAL A 66 -10.17 14.26 -12.88
C VAL A 66 -11.48 15.03 -13.15
N LYS A 67 -12.61 14.55 -12.60
CA LYS A 67 -13.97 15.11 -12.74
C LYS A 67 -14.27 16.33 -11.84
N ASN A 68 -13.30 17.22 -11.58
CA ASN A 68 -13.58 18.44 -10.82
C ASN A 68 -12.80 19.65 -11.36
N SER A 69 -13.52 20.70 -11.78
CA SER A 69 -12.99 21.89 -12.50
C SER A 69 -12.16 22.84 -11.64
N ARG A 70 -12.18 22.67 -10.31
CA ARG A 70 -11.32 23.42 -9.36
C ARG A 70 -9.92 22.81 -9.27
N SER A 71 -9.79 21.48 -9.20
CA SER A 71 -8.50 20.78 -9.09
C SER A 71 -7.67 20.87 -10.38
N GLN A 72 -8.31 20.90 -11.56
CA GLN A 72 -7.60 21.07 -12.84
C GLN A 72 -6.79 22.38 -12.94
N ARG A 73 -7.27 23.47 -12.30
CA ARG A 73 -6.57 24.77 -12.33
C ARG A 73 -5.37 24.82 -11.39
N ALA A 74 -5.39 24.05 -10.29
CA ALA A 74 -4.25 23.91 -9.39
C ALA A 74 -3.16 23.01 -9.99
N MET A 75 -3.55 21.92 -10.66
CA MET A 75 -2.64 21.01 -11.36
C MET A 75 -1.85 21.69 -12.50
N ALA A 76 -2.44 22.69 -13.16
CA ALA A 76 -1.81 23.45 -14.24
C ALA A 76 -0.63 24.35 -13.77
N LYS A 77 -0.53 24.67 -12.47
CA LYS A 77 0.44 25.64 -11.95
C LYS A 77 1.73 25.06 -11.37
N ARG A 78 1.92 23.72 -11.35
CA ARG A 78 3.14 23.05 -10.80
C ARG A 78 3.59 23.58 -9.41
N SER A 79 2.68 24.11 -8.60
CA SER A 79 3.01 24.59 -7.25
C SER A 79 3.26 23.41 -6.30
N ARG A 80 3.99 23.63 -5.20
CA ARG A 80 4.22 22.62 -4.15
C ARG A 80 2.91 21.98 -3.68
N PHE A 81 1.90 22.83 -3.46
CA PHE A 81 0.53 22.44 -3.13
C PHE A 81 -0.14 21.58 -4.23
N GLY A 82 0.08 21.88 -5.51
CA GLY A 82 -0.45 21.07 -6.61
C GLY A 82 0.19 19.68 -6.70
N LYS A 83 1.46 19.54 -6.30
CA LYS A 83 2.12 18.23 -6.17
C LYS A 83 1.58 17.45 -4.97
N GLU A 84 1.44 18.09 -3.81
CA GLU A 84 0.85 17.49 -2.60
C GLU A 84 -0.58 16.98 -2.84
N GLU A 85 -1.41 17.73 -3.59
CA GLU A 85 -2.77 17.32 -3.99
C GLU A 85 -2.78 16.15 -4.99
N ILE A 86 -1.87 16.15 -5.98
CA ILE A 86 -1.71 15.02 -6.91
C ILE A 86 -1.28 13.76 -6.14
N GLU A 87 -0.42 13.90 -5.15
CA GLU A 87 0.06 12.80 -4.30
C GLU A 87 -1.01 12.29 -3.33
N ALA A 88 -1.82 13.17 -2.74
CA ALA A 88 -2.98 12.79 -1.94
C ALA A 88 -4.01 12.02 -2.80
N ALA A 89 -4.28 12.50 -4.02
CA ALA A 89 -5.16 11.82 -4.98
C ALA A 89 -4.57 10.49 -5.48
N TRP A 90 -3.26 10.37 -5.64
CA TRP A 90 -2.60 9.13 -6.05
C TRP A 90 -2.60 8.08 -4.94
N ARG A 91 -2.36 8.50 -3.68
CA ARG A 91 -2.51 7.64 -2.48
C ARG A 91 -3.95 7.15 -2.32
N SER A 92 -4.91 8.04 -2.55
CA SER A 92 -6.34 7.67 -2.57
C SER A 92 -6.58 6.55 -3.58
N ALA A 93 -6.05 6.62 -4.80
CA ALA A 93 -6.36 5.63 -5.83
C ALA A 93 -5.90 4.20 -5.52
N GLU A 94 -4.72 3.98 -4.92
CA GLU A 94 -4.29 2.62 -4.53
C GLU A 94 -5.13 2.09 -3.38
N VAL A 95 -5.42 2.94 -2.39
CA VAL A 95 -6.30 2.61 -1.26
C VAL A 95 -7.71 2.29 -1.78
N ASP A 96 -8.26 3.11 -2.65
CA ASP A 96 -9.57 2.89 -3.27
C ASP A 96 -9.63 1.57 -4.03
N VAL A 97 -8.53 1.17 -4.69
CA VAL A 97 -8.43 -0.12 -5.38
C VAL A 97 -8.46 -1.27 -4.39
N ILE A 98 -7.69 -1.24 -3.29
CA ILE A 98 -7.69 -2.35 -2.33
C ILE A 98 -9.06 -2.51 -1.65
N TYR A 99 -9.71 -1.41 -1.28
CA TYR A 99 -11.07 -1.45 -0.73
C TYR A 99 -12.09 -1.98 -1.74
N ARG A 100 -11.98 -1.57 -3.01
CA ARG A 100 -12.86 -2.04 -4.09
C ARG A 100 -12.67 -3.54 -4.37
N LEU A 101 -11.43 -4.02 -4.41
CA LEU A 101 -11.11 -5.43 -4.65
C LEU A 101 -11.60 -6.30 -3.48
N SER A 102 -11.34 -5.88 -2.24
CA SER A 102 -11.86 -6.55 -1.03
C SER A 102 -13.39 -6.61 -1.06
N SER A 103 -14.07 -5.50 -1.38
CA SER A 103 -15.54 -5.44 -1.48
C SER A 103 -16.10 -6.33 -2.61
N ALA A 104 -15.30 -6.61 -3.64
CA ALA A 104 -15.65 -7.52 -4.73
C ALA A 104 -15.34 -9.00 -4.42
N GLY A 105 -14.81 -9.31 -3.22
CA GLY A 105 -14.44 -10.67 -2.83
C GLY A 105 -13.14 -11.17 -3.45
N VAL A 106 -12.35 -10.29 -4.08
CA VAL A 106 -11.02 -10.65 -4.60
C VAL A 106 -10.08 -10.86 -3.41
N ARG A 107 -9.20 -11.88 -3.50
CA ARG A 107 -8.21 -12.18 -2.47
C ARG A 107 -7.10 -11.12 -2.43
N VAL A 108 -7.36 -10.06 -1.67
CA VAL A 108 -6.40 -9.02 -1.31
C VAL A 108 -6.29 -8.94 0.21
N PRO A 109 -5.19 -8.39 0.78
CA PRO A 109 -5.12 -8.12 2.21
C PRO A 109 -6.31 -7.28 2.67
N GLN A 110 -7.01 -7.70 3.72
CA GLN A 110 -8.15 -6.94 4.21
C GLN A 110 -7.68 -5.58 4.75
N PRO A 111 -8.19 -4.46 4.21
CA PRO A 111 -7.83 -3.14 4.71
C PRO A 111 -8.48 -2.91 6.09
N TYR A 112 -7.70 -2.37 7.02
CA TYR A 112 -8.16 -2.04 8.37
C TYR A 112 -8.42 -0.54 8.52
N ALA A 113 -7.43 0.28 8.18
CA ALA A 113 -7.52 1.73 8.30
C ALA A 113 -6.58 2.44 7.32
N PHE A 114 -6.94 3.66 6.92
CA PHE A 114 -6.04 4.56 6.21
C PHE A 114 -6.03 5.91 6.91
N VAL A 115 -4.92 6.24 7.58
CA VAL A 115 -4.79 7.43 8.44
C VAL A 115 -3.46 8.09 8.15
N ASP A 116 -3.46 9.41 7.95
CA ASP A 116 -2.25 10.23 7.71
C ASP A 116 -1.28 9.67 6.65
N GLY A 117 -1.84 9.06 5.60
CA GLY A 117 -1.04 8.51 4.51
C GLY A 117 -0.42 7.14 4.82
N VAL A 118 -0.88 6.45 5.88
CA VAL A 118 -0.48 5.09 6.23
C VAL A 118 -1.67 4.15 6.04
N LEU A 119 -1.47 3.10 5.24
CA LEU A 119 -2.45 2.02 5.07
C LEU A 119 -2.14 0.89 6.02
N VAL A 120 -3.05 0.61 6.95
CA VAL A 120 -3.02 -0.56 7.84
C VAL A 120 -3.90 -1.65 7.23
N MET A 121 -3.38 -2.86 7.11
CA MET A 121 -4.07 -4.00 6.52
C MET A 121 -3.58 -5.33 7.10
N GLU A 122 -4.33 -6.38 6.81
CA GLU A 122 -4.01 -7.77 7.18
C GLU A 122 -2.56 -8.16 6.87
N LEU A 123 -1.92 -8.85 7.82
CA LEU A 123 -0.69 -9.58 7.54
C LEU A 123 -1.03 -10.91 6.88
N ILE A 124 -0.67 -11.07 5.61
CA ILE A 124 -0.75 -12.36 4.92
C ILE A 124 0.31 -13.29 5.50
N ARG A 125 -0.14 -14.41 6.08
CA ARG A 125 0.73 -15.39 6.73
C ARG A 125 1.05 -16.57 5.84
N GLY A 126 2.30 -17.02 5.92
CA GLY A 126 2.74 -18.30 5.37
C GLY A 126 2.38 -19.47 6.30
N TRP A 127 2.76 -20.66 5.86
CA TRP A 127 2.55 -21.91 6.60
C TRP A 127 3.33 -21.99 7.92
N ASP A 128 4.39 -21.20 8.07
CA ASP A 128 5.19 -21.08 9.28
C ASP A 128 4.62 -20.09 10.30
N GLY A 129 3.47 -19.47 9.99
CA GLY A 129 2.84 -18.42 10.79
C GLY A 129 3.50 -17.04 10.66
N GLY A 130 4.61 -16.95 9.92
CA GLY A 130 5.30 -15.70 9.60
C GLY A 130 4.68 -15.00 8.38
N PRO A 131 5.22 -13.83 7.97
CA PRO A 131 4.81 -13.17 6.73
C PRO A 131 5.00 -14.11 5.53
N ALA A 132 3.97 -14.22 4.68
CA ALA A 132 4.05 -15.04 3.49
C ALA A 132 5.19 -14.58 2.55
N PRO A 133 5.96 -15.51 1.97
CA PRO A 133 7.01 -15.15 1.01
C PRO A 133 6.39 -14.57 -0.27
N ARG A 134 7.15 -13.77 -1.00
CA ARG A 134 6.75 -13.36 -2.34
C ARG A 134 6.77 -14.57 -3.27
N LEU A 135 5.93 -14.56 -4.30
CA LEU A 135 5.89 -15.65 -5.28
C LEU A 135 7.25 -15.92 -5.94
N VAL A 136 8.05 -14.88 -6.22
CA VAL A 136 9.40 -15.02 -6.79
C VAL A 136 10.39 -15.73 -5.87
N ASP A 137 10.16 -15.68 -4.56
CA ASP A 137 10.99 -16.34 -3.56
C ASP A 137 10.44 -17.73 -3.18
N ALA A 138 9.25 -18.09 -3.68
CA ALA A 138 8.62 -19.37 -3.41
C ALA A 138 9.29 -20.48 -4.22
N ARG A 139 9.55 -21.63 -3.58
CA ARG A 139 9.97 -22.84 -4.26
C ARG A 139 8.74 -23.67 -4.57
N LEU A 140 8.42 -23.76 -5.85
CA LEU A 140 7.27 -24.51 -6.36
C LEU A 140 7.75 -25.68 -7.19
N THR A 141 7.07 -26.80 -7.07
CA THR A 141 7.10 -27.88 -8.05
C THR A 141 6.42 -27.43 -9.35
N GLU A 142 6.67 -28.15 -10.44
CA GLU A 142 6.02 -27.87 -11.72
C GLU A 142 4.49 -27.93 -11.62
N GLN A 143 3.95 -28.92 -10.90
CA GLN A 143 2.51 -29.07 -10.70
C GLN A 143 1.92 -27.88 -9.91
N GLU A 144 2.55 -27.50 -8.80
CA GLU A 144 2.09 -26.35 -8.01
C GLU A 144 2.13 -25.04 -8.80
N ALA A 145 3.15 -24.87 -9.66
CA ALA A 145 3.23 -23.72 -10.55
C ALA A 145 2.09 -23.68 -11.56
N TRP A 146 1.72 -24.83 -12.15
CA TRP A 146 0.57 -24.94 -13.06
C TRP A 146 -0.77 -24.66 -12.36
N ASP A 147 -0.97 -25.23 -11.18
CA ASP A 147 -2.19 -25.02 -10.39
C ASP A 147 -2.33 -23.55 -10.01
N LEU A 148 -1.23 -22.91 -9.57
CA LEU A 148 -1.21 -21.50 -9.24
C LEU A 148 -1.45 -20.62 -10.47
N PHE A 149 -0.90 -20.96 -11.62
CA PHE A 149 -1.14 -20.23 -12.86
C PHE A 149 -2.63 -20.23 -13.23
N HIS A 150 -3.30 -21.39 -13.18
CA HIS A 150 -4.72 -21.49 -13.49
C HIS A 150 -5.60 -20.77 -12.46
N MET A 151 -5.24 -20.88 -11.17
CA MET A 151 -5.89 -20.13 -10.11
C MET A 151 -5.82 -18.61 -10.38
N LEU A 152 -4.63 -18.07 -10.68
CA LEU A 152 -4.44 -16.63 -10.92
C LEU A 152 -5.23 -16.11 -12.14
N LEU A 153 -5.43 -16.94 -13.17
CA LEU A 153 -6.25 -16.58 -14.32
C LEU A 153 -7.76 -16.50 -14.02
N GLN A 154 -8.23 -17.20 -12.98
CA GLN A 154 -9.65 -17.21 -12.61
C GLN A 154 -10.04 -16.08 -11.66
N GLU A 155 -9.06 -15.39 -11.06
CA GLU A 155 -9.30 -14.30 -10.10
C GLU A 155 -9.42 -12.90 -10.73
N ALA A 156 -9.48 -12.82 -12.07
CA ALA A 156 -9.64 -11.59 -12.85
C ALA A 156 -11.07 -11.44 -13.40
#